data_AF-A0A3C0G7A4-F1
#
_entry.id   AF-A0A3C0G7A4-F1
#
_cell.length_a   1.000
_cell.length_b   1.000
_cell.length_c   1.000
_cell.angle_alpha   90.00
_cell.angle_beta   90.00
_cell.angle_gamma   90.00
#
_symmetry.space_group_name_H-M   'P 1'
#
loop_
_entity.id
_entity.type
_entity.pdbx_description
1 polymer ?
#
loop_
_entity_poly.entity_id
_entity_poly.type
_entity_poly.pdbx_seq_one_letter_code
_entity_poly.pdbx_strand_id
1 'polypeptide(L)'
;MKNTQQSKLVLIIGFFCCLFLVSCHKQSKSETETTVGDFKVPETIPLQFTDPEPFEWETITNDTLTTPVFYDLNVDALPSKPFEFNEFKPLETPMKEYDLDWENFPVEKLKLDSASFTVTKSTIKKPTITKMKPPANMAGTNVNLLQLSTNEGLPSNDITSFLETEDGGIWIGSSMNNTPLTYYDGENALVYDYPGVYKMTFDQQGKLWLVSPGPNLLTVLDFINNTAYTITKTASFIPFDILCDHTGTLYIISDSEGIYKMDSEMKSLQKISNIGRNKPFKLFEDSKDNLWLGFIDGLAVLNKERTEIKTISIIANLEINSVVYEFKEDAQNGIWLSYPYPNPDTKTTPSILRIALDKNKVSVLGEENGYTIKGDNMEFDSDDNLWIFGPREAYILSANRNASKKIKLNAKREESLKIPTPLKRKDGSLWIASTDNGVIIANEFTLQTEYFDTTRGLIDDQVWEIEEDSKGELWLGTAAGINIIDLNKNTIKT
;
A
#
# COMPACT_ATOMS: atom_id res chain seq x y z
N MET A 1 42.65 -5.82 79.27
CA MET A 1 41.26 -5.32 79.20
C MET A 1 40.83 -5.41 77.75
N LYS A 2 39.95 -6.37 77.44
CA LYS A 2 39.38 -6.65 76.12
C LYS A 2 38.74 -5.37 75.57
N ASN A 3 39.04 -4.94 74.33
CA ASN A 3 38.29 -5.29 73.11
C ASN A 3 36.76 -5.29 73.39
N THR A 4 35.89 -4.54 72.73
CA THR A 4 35.91 -4.15 71.32
C THR A 4 34.82 -3.09 71.09
N GLN A 5 34.96 -2.40 69.96
CA GLN A 5 33.95 -1.66 69.20
C GLN A 5 32.50 -2.19 69.30
N GLN A 6 31.57 -1.27 69.00
CA GLN A 6 30.12 -1.45 68.77
C GLN A 6 29.21 -1.39 70.01
N SER A 7 28.95 -0.19 70.56
CA SER A 7 27.70 0.02 71.31
C SER A 7 27.22 1.48 71.40
N LYS A 8 27.54 2.34 70.42
CA LYS A 8 26.90 3.67 70.29
C LYS A 8 25.97 3.81 69.09
N LEU A 9 25.60 2.69 68.47
CA LEU A 9 24.66 2.62 67.35
C LEU A 9 23.60 1.52 67.58
N VAL A 10 23.05 1.42 68.80
CA VAL A 10 21.88 0.55 69.12
C VAL A 10 20.87 1.23 70.06
N LEU A 11 21.10 2.48 70.47
CA LEU A 11 20.22 3.17 71.43
C LEU A 11 19.07 3.98 70.80
N ILE A 12 18.70 3.70 69.54
CA ILE A 12 17.57 4.34 68.83
C ILE A 12 16.58 3.31 68.22
N ILE A 13 16.81 2.00 68.34
CA ILE A 13 15.92 0.97 67.72
C ILE A 13 15.19 0.09 68.77
N GLY A 14 15.31 0.40 70.07
CA GLY A 14 14.81 -0.47 71.15
C GLY A 14 13.77 0.16 72.08
N PHE A 15 12.93 1.08 71.61
CA PHE A 15 11.74 1.53 72.36
C PHE A 15 10.46 1.22 71.58
N PHE A 16 10.49 0.06 70.91
CA PHE A 16 9.31 -0.66 70.48
C PHE A 16 8.89 -1.61 71.60
N CYS A 17 7.58 -1.89 71.61
CA CYS A 17 6.91 -2.91 72.41
C CYS A 17 6.51 -2.50 73.84
N CYS A 18 5.25 -2.09 73.91
CA CYS A 18 4.31 -2.63 74.88
C CYS A 18 4.66 -2.38 76.35
N LEU A 19 4.18 -1.26 76.89
CA LEU A 19 3.45 -1.34 78.14
C LEU A 19 2.17 -0.49 78.13
N PHE A 20 1.05 -1.22 78.11
CA PHE A 20 -0.20 -1.00 78.85
C PHE A 20 -0.93 0.34 78.66
N LEU A 21 -1.99 0.38 77.84
CA LEU A 21 -3.37 0.01 78.18
C LEU A 21 -4.16 1.13 78.90
N VAL A 22 -5.22 1.58 78.21
CA VAL A 22 -6.53 2.03 78.75
C VAL A 22 -6.57 3.43 79.40
N SER A 23 -7.16 4.43 78.70
CA SER A 23 -8.60 4.76 78.90
C SER A 23 -9.01 6.12 78.31
N CYS A 24 -10.29 6.18 77.95
CA CYS A 24 -11.18 7.35 77.82
C CYS A 24 -11.18 8.19 76.53
N HIS A 25 -12.08 7.76 75.62
CA HIS A 25 -13.28 8.51 75.22
C HIS A 25 -13.12 10.02 74.95
N LYS A 26 -13.08 10.38 73.67
CA LYS A 26 -13.90 11.47 73.14
C LYS A 26 -14.14 11.29 71.64
N GLN A 27 -15.37 10.88 71.32
CA GLN A 27 -15.96 11.00 69.98
C GLN A 27 -16.03 12.48 69.61
N SER A 28 -15.33 12.91 68.56
CA SER A 28 -15.70 14.15 67.87
C SER A 28 -16.68 13.80 66.76
N LYS A 29 -17.97 14.15 66.95
CA LYS A 29 -18.89 14.30 65.83
C LYS A 29 -18.47 15.54 65.05
N SER A 30 -18.12 15.38 63.78
CA SER A 30 -18.20 16.46 62.80
C SER A 30 -19.20 16.00 61.75
N GLU A 31 -20.37 16.63 61.77
CA GLU A 31 -21.26 16.68 60.62
C GLU A 31 -20.63 17.63 59.62
N THR A 32 -20.28 17.13 58.44
CA THR A 32 -20.15 17.96 57.25
C THR A 32 -20.69 17.19 56.06
N GLU A 33 -21.93 17.52 55.71
CA GLU A 33 -22.43 17.34 54.37
C GLU A 33 -21.44 18.00 53.39
N THR A 34 -21.00 17.26 52.38
CA THR A 34 -20.29 17.83 51.24
C THR A 34 -20.91 17.27 49.97
N THR A 35 -21.81 18.07 49.38
CA THR A 35 -22.29 17.93 48.01
C THR A 35 -21.28 18.58 47.05
N VAL A 36 -21.05 17.97 45.89
CA VAL A 36 -20.28 18.53 44.77
C VAL A 36 -21.19 18.53 43.53
N GLY A 37 -21.84 19.67 43.25
CA GLY A 37 -22.76 19.84 42.10
C GLY A 37 -24.10 19.09 42.24
N ASP A 38 -24.75 18.81 41.09
CA ASP A 38 -26.04 18.08 41.02
C ASP A 38 -25.92 16.56 41.20
N PHE A 39 -24.71 16.05 41.45
CA PHE A 39 -24.47 14.63 41.67
C PHE A 39 -24.38 14.33 43.16
N LYS A 40 -25.35 13.54 43.65
CA LYS A 40 -25.33 12.96 44.99
C LYS A 40 -24.17 11.95 45.06
N VAL A 41 -23.25 12.12 46.01
CA VAL A 41 -22.19 11.14 46.25
C VAL A 41 -22.85 9.79 46.57
N PRO A 42 -22.50 8.69 45.89
CA PRO A 42 -23.12 7.40 46.14
C PRO A 42 -22.82 6.93 47.56
N GLU A 43 -23.87 6.69 48.35
CA GLU A 43 -23.75 6.07 49.66
C GLU A 43 -23.30 4.62 49.51
N THR A 44 -22.29 4.22 50.29
CA THR A 44 -21.85 2.84 50.34
C THR A 44 -22.90 2.03 51.11
N ILE A 45 -23.77 1.31 50.39
CA ILE A 45 -24.71 0.37 50.99
C ILE A 45 -23.96 -0.96 51.22
N PRO A 46 -23.90 -1.47 52.46
CA PRO A 46 -23.34 -2.80 52.72
C PRO A 46 -24.10 -3.86 51.93
N LEU A 47 -23.37 -4.72 51.22
CA LEU A 47 -23.96 -5.83 50.48
C LEU A 47 -24.70 -6.77 51.46
N GLN A 48 -26.03 -6.82 51.38
CA GLN A 48 -26.85 -7.78 52.12
C GLN A 48 -27.16 -8.97 51.22
N PHE A 49 -26.61 -10.13 51.56
CA PHE A 49 -27.03 -11.39 50.96
C PHE A 49 -28.42 -11.77 51.52
N THR A 50 -29.31 -12.23 50.66
CA THR A 50 -30.53 -12.91 51.11
C THR A 50 -30.17 -14.24 51.76
N ASP A 51 -31.06 -14.77 52.60
CA ASP A 51 -30.90 -16.13 53.11
C ASP A 51 -30.79 -17.10 51.92
N PRO A 52 -29.90 -18.11 51.97
CA PRO A 52 -29.68 -19.03 50.85
C PRO A 52 -30.95 -19.81 50.54
N GLU A 53 -31.48 -19.65 49.33
CA GLU A 53 -32.53 -20.52 48.81
C GLU A 53 -31.90 -21.87 48.39
N PRO A 54 -32.36 -23.00 48.94
CA PRO A 54 -31.91 -24.31 48.50
C PRO A 54 -32.43 -24.55 47.08
N PHE A 55 -31.51 -24.73 46.14
CA PHE A 55 -31.84 -25.11 44.78
C PHE A 55 -31.98 -26.63 44.69
N GLU A 56 -33.07 -27.09 44.05
CA GLU A 56 -33.26 -28.50 43.74
C GLU A 56 -32.61 -28.84 42.40
N TRP A 57 -31.71 -29.83 42.42
CA TRP A 57 -31.12 -30.38 41.20
C TRP A 57 -32.19 -31.19 40.46
N GLU A 58 -32.52 -30.80 39.22
CA GLU A 58 -33.22 -31.70 38.31
C GLU A 58 -32.30 -32.87 37.99
N THR A 59 -32.63 -34.05 38.55
CA THR A 59 -31.89 -35.28 38.27
C THR A 59 -32.40 -35.85 36.95
N ILE A 60 -31.69 -35.59 35.86
CA ILE A 60 -31.97 -36.19 34.56
C ILE A 60 -31.71 -37.71 34.67
N THR A 61 -32.74 -38.54 34.51
CA THR A 61 -32.58 -40.01 34.52
C THR A 61 -31.85 -40.46 33.26
N ASN A 62 -30.93 -41.42 33.40
CA ASN A 62 -30.06 -41.95 32.33
C ASN A 62 -30.82 -42.34 31.04
N ASP A 63 -32.10 -42.66 31.17
CA ASP A 63 -33.02 -43.07 30.11
C ASP A 63 -33.28 -41.96 29.06
N THR A 64 -32.91 -40.72 29.35
CA THR A 64 -33.06 -39.55 28.46
C THR A 64 -31.76 -39.14 27.75
N LEU A 65 -30.63 -39.77 28.07
CA LEU A 65 -29.35 -39.51 27.42
C LEU A 65 -29.23 -40.35 26.15
N THR A 66 -29.10 -39.71 25.00
CA THR A 66 -28.73 -40.41 23.76
C THR A 66 -27.34 -41.01 23.91
N THR A 67 -27.18 -42.28 23.52
CA THR A 67 -25.90 -42.97 23.58
C THR A 67 -24.87 -42.19 22.75
N PRO A 68 -23.69 -41.84 23.31
CA PRO A 68 -22.67 -41.12 22.55
C PRO A 68 -22.26 -41.93 21.33
N VAL A 69 -22.22 -41.28 20.18
CA VAL A 69 -21.73 -41.87 18.94
C VAL A 69 -20.20 -41.88 19.01
N PHE A 70 -19.61 -43.06 19.06
CA PHE A 70 -18.17 -43.24 18.99
C PHE A 70 -17.74 -43.46 17.54
N TYR A 71 -16.71 -42.74 17.10
CA TYR A 71 -16.04 -42.95 15.83
C TYR A 71 -14.66 -43.54 16.11
N ASP A 72 -14.29 -44.62 15.42
CA ASP A 72 -12.95 -45.18 15.52
C ASP A 72 -11.95 -44.22 14.85
N LEU A 73 -11.01 -43.68 15.63
CA LEU A 73 -9.90 -42.89 15.10
C LEU A 73 -8.87 -43.84 14.47
N ASN A 74 -8.90 -43.97 13.15
CA ASN A 74 -7.87 -44.71 12.41
C ASN A 74 -6.63 -43.83 12.23
N VAL A 75 -5.68 -43.96 13.15
CA VAL A 75 -4.39 -43.23 13.14
C VAL A 75 -3.57 -43.56 11.89
N ASP A 76 -3.65 -44.78 11.36
CA ASP A 76 -2.91 -45.21 10.17
C ASP A 76 -3.51 -44.67 8.86
N ALA A 77 -4.76 -44.23 8.89
CA ALA A 77 -5.43 -43.54 7.78
C ALA A 77 -5.29 -42.00 7.86
N LEU A 78 -4.63 -41.47 8.90
CA LEU A 78 -4.30 -40.05 8.95
C LEU A 78 -3.29 -39.74 7.82
N PRO A 79 -3.41 -38.58 7.14
CA PRO A 79 -2.48 -38.21 6.10
C PRO A 79 -1.04 -38.20 6.64
N SER A 80 -0.14 -38.90 5.93
CA SER A 80 1.27 -39.06 6.32
C SER A 80 2.13 -37.80 6.13
N LYS A 81 1.54 -36.74 5.57
CA LYS A 81 2.11 -35.40 5.49
C LYS A 81 1.24 -34.44 6.31
N PRO A 82 1.83 -33.49 7.06
CA PRO A 82 1.08 -32.39 7.65
C PRO A 82 0.19 -31.75 6.59
N PHE A 83 -1.06 -31.46 6.91
CA PHE A 83 -1.91 -30.64 6.05
C PHE A 83 -1.32 -29.22 6.01
N GLU A 84 -0.72 -28.85 4.89
CA GLU A 84 -0.22 -27.49 4.69
C GLU A 84 -1.32 -26.64 4.05
N PHE A 85 -1.79 -25.62 4.78
CA PHE A 85 -2.86 -24.72 4.34
C PHE A 85 -2.51 -23.94 3.06
N ASN A 86 -1.23 -23.90 2.68
CA ASN A 86 -0.68 -22.95 1.71
C ASN A 86 0.05 -23.61 0.52
N GLU A 87 -0.19 -24.89 0.26
CA GLU A 87 0.27 -25.53 -0.97
C GLU A 87 -0.54 -25.05 -2.19
N PHE A 88 0.15 -24.97 -3.33
CA PHE A 88 -0.50 -24.75 -4.62
C PHE A 88 -1.42 -25.93 -4.94
N LYS A 89 -2.67 -25.61 -5.29
CA LYS A 89 -3.65 -26.56 -5.80
C LYS A 89 -3.80 -26.38 -7.30
N PRO A 90 -3.94 -27.46 -8.09
CA PRO A 90 -4.26 -27.32 -9.50
C PRO A 90 -5.47 -26.39 -9.72
N LEU A 91 -5.43 -25.61 -10.79
CA LEU A 91 -6.61 -24.84 -11.20
C LEU A 91 -7.81 -25.76 -11.41
N GLU A 92 -9.02 -25.28 -11.11
CA GLU A 92 -10.25 -26.07 -11.31
C GLU A 92 -10.41 -26.48 -12.78
N THR A 93 -10.03 -25.57 -13.68
CA THR A 93 -9.80 -25.83 -15.09
C THR A 93 -8.56 -25.07 -15.56
N PRO A 94 -7.80 -25.58 -16.54
CA PRO A 94 -6.71 -24.81 -17.16
C PRO A 94 -7.22 -23.47 -17.70
N MET A 95 -6.39 -22.43 -17.64
CA MET A 95 -6.71 -21.14 -18.25
C MET A 95 -7.09 -21.33 -19.72
N LYS A 96 -8.26 -20.80 -20.10
CA LYS A 96 -8.72 -20.92 -21.47
C LYS A 96 -7.87 -20.06 -22.37
N GLU A 97 -7.34 -20.69 -23.42
CA GLU A 97 -6.57 -20.01 -24.45
C GLU A 97 -7.44 -19.67 -25.67
N TYR A 98 -7.20 -18.49 -26.20
CA TYR A 98 -7.81 -17.96 -27.40
C TYR A 98 -6.71 -17.58 -28.38
N ASP A 99 -6.96 -17.78 -29.67
CA ASP A 99 -6.10 -17.24 -30.71
C ASP A 99 -6.18 -15.71 -30.70
N LEU A 100 -5.03 -15.05 -30.66
CA LEU A 100 -4.91 -13.61 -30.80
C LEU A 100 -4.68 -13.28 -32.27
N ASP A 101 -5.71 -12.75 -32.92
CA ASP A 101 -5.59 -12.25 -34.29
C ASP A 101 -5.05 -10.81 -34.28
N TRP A 102 -3.80 -10.66 -33.85
CA TRP A 102 -3.19 -9.35 -33.60
C TRP A 102 -3.22 -8.43 -34.82
N GLU A 103 -3.02 -9.00 -36.01
CA GLU A 103 -2.93 -8.26 -37.27
C GLU A 103 -4.28 -7.67 -37.70
N ASN A 104 -5.40 -8.34 -37.39
CA ASN A 104 -6.73 -7.92 -37.86
C ASN A 104 -7.45 -6.93 -36.92
N PHE A 105 -6.87 -6.57 -35.78
CA PHE A 105 -7.39 -5.46 -34.99
C PHE A 105 -7.37 -4.15 -35.80
N PRO A 106 -8.40 -3.29 -35.66
CA PRO A 106 -8.41 -1.99 -36.32
C PRO A 106 -7.14 -1.19 -36.04
N VAL A 107 -6.45 -0.81 -37.12
CA VAL A 107 -5.26 0.04 -37.06
C VAL A 107 -5.56 1.36 -37.74
N GLU A 108 -5.19 2.45 -37.08
CA GLU A 108 -5.20 3.78 -37.66
C GLU A 108 -3.81 4.39 -37.57
N LYS A 109 -3.44 5.21 -38.56
CA LYS A 109 -2.26 6.06 -38.41
C LYS A 109 -2.48 7.04 -37.26
N LEU A 110 -1.47 7.19 -36.41
CA LEU A 110 -1.47 8.13 -35.31
C LEU A 110 -1.72 9.55 -35.85
N LYS A 111 -2.78 10.20 -35.34
CA LYS A 111 -3.06 11.61 -35.63
C LYS A 111 -2.68 12.46 -34.42
N LEU A 112 -1.89 13.48 -34.70
CA LEU A 112 -1.34 14.40 -33.72
C LEU A 112 -1.79 15.82 -34.06
N ASP A 113 -2.65 16.36 -33.22
CA ASP A 113 -3.12 17.74 -33.36
C ASP A 113 -2.23 18.64 -32.52
N SER A 114 -1.54 19.58 -33.16
CA SER A 114 -0.76 20.59 -32.45
C SER A 114 -1.64 21.35 -31.48
N ALA A 115 -1.18 21.48 -30.24
CA ALA A 115 -1.96 22.05 -29.18
C ALA A 115 -1.21 23.26 -28.60
N SER A 116 -1.89 24.40 -28.49
CA SER A 116 -1.29 25.59 -27.87
C SER A 116 -1.05 25.38 -26.38
N PHE A 117 0.07 25.92 -25.90
CA PHE A 117 0.50 25.91 -24.51
C PHE A 117 1.44 27.10 -24.29
N THR A 118 1.64 27.47 -23.04
CA THR A 118 2.62 28.49 -22.66
C THR A 118 3.67 27.85 -21.78
N VAL A 119 4.94 28.15 -22.06
CA VAL A 119 6.06 27.82 -21.20
C VAL A 119 6.59 29.10 -20.61
N THR A 120 6.51 29.25 -19.30
CA THR A 120 7.24 30.30 -18.60
C THR A 120 8.47 29.68 -17.95
N LYS A 121 9.56 30.46 -17.92
CA LYS A 121 10.81 30.06 -17.28
C LYS A 121 11.01 30.90 -16.03
N SER A 122 11.51 30.25 -15.00
CA SER A 122 12.01 30.89 -13.79
C SER A 122 13.27 30.18 -13.35
N THR A 123 14.03 30.79 -12.44
CA THR A 123 15.10 30.08 -11.75
C THR A 123 14.48 29.10 -10.77
N ILE A 124 15.07 27.91 -10.60
CA ILE A 124 14.62 26.99 -9.56
C ILE A 124 14.70 27.71 -8.22
N LYS A 125 13.58 27.73 -7.50
CA LYS A 125 13.54 28.33 -6.16
C LYS A 125 14.52 27.57 -5.29
N LYS A 126 15.46 28.29 -4.65
CA LYS A 126 16.40 27.66 -3.72
C LYS A 126 15.60 26.93 -2.64
N PRO A 127 15.93 25.66 -2.35
CA PRO A 127 15.21 24.94 -1.33
C PRO A 127 15.50 25.55 0.04
N THR A 128 14.51 25.45 0.92
CA THR A 128 14.79 25.59 2.35
C THR A 128 15.38 24.27 2.80
N ILE A 129 16.62 24.31 3.28
CA ILE A 129 17.31 23.12 3.78
C ILE A 129 16.97 22.98 5.26
N THR A 130 16.21 21.96 5.59
CA THR A 130 15.92 21.58 6.97
C THR A 130 16.80 20.39 7.30
N LYS A 131 17.76 20.58 8.21
CA LYS A 131 18.48 19.44 8.77
C LYS A 131 17.48 18.57 9.51
N MET A 132 17.32 17.33 9.05
CA MET A 132 16.40 16.42 9.70
C MET A 132 17.05 15.90 10.97
N LYS A 133 16.20 15.61 11.97
CA LYS A 133 16.63 14.70 13.01
C LYS A 133 16.91 13.35 12.34
N PRO A 134 17.92 12.60 12.80
CA PRO A 134 18.09 11.23 12.35
C PRO A 134 16.74 10.51 12.45
N PRO A 135 16.40 9.67 11.46
CA PRO A 135 15.20 8.85 11.55
C PRO A 135 15.15 8.19 12.92
N ALA A 136 14.08 8.47 13.66
CA ALA A 136 13.98 8.06 15.06
C ALA A 136 13.36 6.67 15.13
N ASN A 137 13.91 5.81 16.00
CA ASN A 137 13.23 4.58 16.37
C ASN A 137 11.90 4.93 17.05
N MET A 138 10.80 4.35 16.58
CA MET A 138 9.52 4.59 17.24
C MET A 138 9.46 3.84 18.58
N ALA A 139 9.12 4.55 19.65
CA ALA A 139 9.08 3.98 21.00
C ALA A 139 8.01 2.87 21.11
N GLY A 140 8.40 1.69 21.63
CA GLY A 140 7.49 0.56 21.82
C GLY A 140 7.44 -0.43 20.66
N THR A 141 8.32 -0.30 19.67
CA THR A 141 8.40 -1.20 18.51
C THR A 141 9.53 -2.23 18.65
N ASN A 142 9.31 -3.46 18.17
CA ASN A 142 10.28 -4.56 18.20
C ASN A 142 11.08 -4.69 16.88
N VAL A 143 10.85 -3.78 15.93
CA VAL A 143 11.48 -3.76 14.60
C VAL A 143 12.20 -2.42 14.47
N ASN A 144 13.33 -2.37 13.77
CA ASN A 144 14.09 -1.13 13.48
C ASN A 144 13.32 -0.24 12.49
N LEU A 145 12.13 0.17 12.92
CA LEU A 145 11.20 0.98 12.17
C LEU A 145 11.52 2.43 12.52
N LEU A 146 12.10 3.08 11.51
CA LEU A 146 12.50 4.46 11.55
C LEU A 146 11.33 5.29 11.04
N GLN A 147 11.24 6.51 11.55
CA GLN A 147 10.18 7.44 11.17
C GLN A 147 10.82 8.71 10.64
N LEU A 148 10.27 9.24 9.54
CA LEU A 148 10.47 10.59 9.06
C LEU A 148 9.11 11.28 8.94
N SER A 149 8.85 12.25 9.80
CA SER A 149 7.61 13.03 9.78
C SER A 149 7.90 14.51 10.00
N THR A 150 6.87 15.32 10.13
CA THR A 150 7.01 16.70 10.63
C THR A 150 7.74 16.78 11.98
N ASN A 151 7.73 15.73 12.81
CA ASN A 151 8.50 15.68 14.06
C ASN A 151 10.03 15.59 13.83
N GLU A 152 10.43 14.94 12.74
CA GLU A 152 11.83 14.77 12.33
C GLU A 152 12.31 15.85 11.36
N GLY A 153 11.38 16.64 10.82
CA GLY A 153 11.68 17.83 10.02
C GLY A 153 11.13 17.81 8.60
N LEU A 154 10.27 16.85 8.23
CA LEU A 154 9.54 16.92 6.97
C LEU A 154 8.58 18.12 6.98
N PRO A 155 8.33 18.76 5.82
CA PRO A 155 7.39 19.88 5.74
C PRO A 155 5.93 19.44 5.84
N SER A 156 5.64 18.19 5.48
CA SER A 156 4.31 17.62 5.51
C SER A 156 4.37 16.13 5.74
N ASN A 157 3.21 15.63 6.12
CA ASN A 157 2.94 14.25 6.42
C ASN A 157 2.08 13.56 5.35
N ASP A 158 1.53 14.32 4.39
CA ASP A 158 0.79 13.78 3.23
C ASP A 158 1.76 13.39 2.11
N ILE A 159 1.88 12.10 1.81
CA ILE A 159 2.84 11.58 0.84
C ILE A 159 2.12 10.74 -0.22
N THR A 160 2.37 11.03 -1.49
CA THR A 160 1.64 10.38 -2.60
C THR A 160 2.49 9.92 -3.78
N SER A 161 3.75 10.34 -3.85
CA SER A 161 4.69 9.82 -4.85
C SER A 161 6.11 9.82 -4.29
N PHE A 162 6.84 8.74 -4.53
CA PHE A 162 8.28 8.65 -4.37
C PHE A 162 8.98 8.54 -5.72
N LEU A 163 10.21 9.05 -5.79
CA LEU A 163 11.09 8.82 -6.93
C LEU A 163 12.55 8.86 -6.46
N GLU A 164 13.22 7.71 -6.46
CA GLU A 164 14.64 7.60 -6.13
C GLU A 164 15.52 8.19 -7.24
N THR A 165 16.60 8.87 -6.86
CA THR A 165 17.65 9.35 -7.75
C THR A 165 18.82 8.35 -7.81
N GLU A 166 19.66 8.43 -8.84
CA GLU A 166 20.81 7.53 -9.02
C GLU A 166 21.81 7.56 -7.84
N ASP A 167 21.89 8.68 -7.12
CA ASP A 167 22.73 8.85 -5.92
C ASP A 167 22.05 8.36 -4.62
N GLY A 168 20.85 7.77 -4.71
CA GLY A 168 20.11 7.19 -3.59
C GLY A 168 19.42 8.23 -2.70
N GLY A 169 19.21 9.44 -3.20
CA GLY A 169 18.28 10.40 -2.64
C GLY A 169 16.86 10.16 -3.13
N ILE A 170 15.88 10.77 -2.47
CA ILE A 170 14.47 10.48 -2.75
C ILE A 170 13.68 11.77 -2.88
N TRP A 171 13.00 11.91 -4.01
CA TRP A 171 11.96 12.89 -4.19
C TRP A 171 10.66 12.41 -3.57
N ILE A 172 10.01 13.31 -2.85
CA ILE A 172 8.79 13.07 -2.09
C ILE A 172 7.74 14.10 -2.54
N GLY A 173 6.69 13.60 -3.18
CA GLY A 173 5.50 14.37 -3.59
C GLY A 173 4.33 14.21 -2.63
N SER A 174 3.30 15.06 -2.80
CA SER A 174 2.11 15.15 -1.96
C SER A 174 0.91 15.59 -2.79
N SER A 175 -0.27 15.06 -2.48
CA SER A 175 -1.53 15.40 -3.16
C SER A 175 -2.15 16.71 -2.71
N MET A 176 -1.79 17.19 -1.51
CA MET A 176 -2.28 18.46 -1.01
C MET A 176 -1.64 19.63 -1.76
N ASN A 177 -2.50 20.49 -2.34
CA ASN A 177 -2.11 21.66 -3.14
C ASN A 177 -1.19 22.68 -2.45
N ASN A 178 -0.98 22.56 -1.14
CA ASN A 178 -0.15 23.47 -0.34
C ASN A 178 1.13 22.80 0.20
N THR A 179 1.32 21.50 -0.03
CA THR A 179 2.49 20.77 0.45
C THR A 179 3.62 20.85 -0.57
N PRO A 180 4.81 21.35 -0.20
CA PRO A 180 5.94 21.48 -1.10
C PRO A 180 6.57 20.14 -1.48
N LEU A 181 7.13 20.06 -2.69
CA LEU A 181 8.05 19.02 -3.12
C LEU A 181 9.27 18.96 -2.19
N THR A 182 9.66 17.77 -1.75
CA THR A 182 10.82 17.57 -0.88
C THR A 182 11.81 16.61 -1.53
N TYR A 183 13.10 16.94 -1.47
CA TYR A 183 14.18 16.01 -1.74
C TYR A 183 14.87 15.64 -0.43
N TYR A 184 14.98 14.34 -0.15
CA TYR A 184 15.69 13.84 1.02
C TYR A 184 17.01 13.19 0.60
N ASP A 185 18.11 13.70 1.14
CA ASP A 185 19.48 13.25 0.81
C ASP A 185 20.05 12.22 1.80
N GLY A 186 19.25 11.77 2.78
CA GLY A 186 19.70 10.91 3.88
C GLY A 186 19.96 11.65 5.21
N GLU A 187 20.12 12.97 5.18
CA GLU A 187 20.37 13.79 6.38
C GLU A 187 19.49 15.06 6.45
N ASN A 188 19.12 15.62 5.30
CA ASN A 188 18.45 16.89 5.14
C ASN A 188 17.22 16.73 4.24
N ALA A 189 16.16 17.46 4.59
CA ALA A 189 15.04 17.71 3.72
C ALA A 189 15.30 19.03 2.98
N LEU A 190 15.48 18.94 1.67
CA LEU A 190 15.55 20.08 0.76
C LEU A 190 14.14 20.36 0.25
N VAL A 191 13.50 21.37 0.84
CA VAL A 191 12.08 21.70 0.58
C VAL A 191 11.99 22.74 -0.53
N TYR A 192 11.43 22.34 -1.67
CA TYR A 192 11.21 23.20 -2.83
C TYR A 192 9.75 23.66 -2.90
N ASP A 193 9.53 24.96 -3.10
CA ASP A 193 8.21 25.58 -3.16
C ASP A 193 7.51 25.34 -4.52
N TYR A 194 7.24 24.05 -4.78
CA TYR A 194 6.44 23.48 -5.87
C TYR A 194 5.42 22.54 -5.24
N PRO A 195 4.20 23.00 -4.95
CA PRO A 195 3.28 22.21 -4.15
C PRO A 195 2.35 21.30 -4.96
N GLY A 196 1.78 20.29 -4.29
CA GLY A 196 0.75 19.43 -4.88
C GLY A 196 1.27 18.54 -6.00
N VAL A 197 2.42 17.90 -5.79
CA VAL A 197 3.03 16.98 -6.75
C VAL A 197 2.46 15.58 -6.57
N TYR A 198 1.64 15.15 -7.54
CA TYR A 198 0.94 13.87 -7.50
C TYR A 198 1.74 12.74 -8.16
N LYS A 199 2.44 13.03 -9.25
CA LYS A 199 3.25 12.07 -10.00
C LYS A 199 4.53 12.74 -10.50
N MET A 200 5.60 11.97 -10.58
CA MET A 200 6.91 12.43 -11.02
C MET A 200 7.56 11.43 -11.98
N THR A 201 8.37 11.93 -12.91
CA THR A 201 9.27 11.10 -13.73
C THR A 201 10.49 11.91 -14.13
N PHE A 202 11.62 11.25 -14.33
CA PHE A 202 12.73 11.83 -15.07
C PHE A 202 12.49 11.69 -16.57
N ASP A 203 12.98 12.66 -17.34
CA ASP A 203 13.24 12.45 -18.76
C ASP A 203 14.66 11.94 -19.00
N GLN A 204 14.97 11.54 -20.24
CA GLN A 204 16.29 11.05 -20.61
C GLN A 204 17.41 12.09 -20.52
N GLN A 205 17.09 13.38 -20.34
CA GLN A 205 18.06 14.44 -20.11
C GLN A 205 18.28 14.73 -18.62
N GLY A 206 17.59 14.01 -17.73
CA GLY A 206 17.66 14.18 -16.28
C GLY A 206 16.81 15.35 -15.76
N LYS A 207 15.88 15.91 -16.56
CA LYS A 207 14.92 16.90 -16.03
C LYS A 207 13.84 16.17 -15.26
N LEU A 208 13.46 16.73 -14.11
CA LEU A 208 12.41 16.18 -13.27
C LEU A 208 11.06 16.78 -13.69
N TRP A 209 10.16 15.93 -14.14
CA TRP A 209 8.81 16.29 -14.56
C TRP A 209 7.82 16.06 -13.43
N LEU A 210 7.05 17.08 -13.09
CA LEU A 210 6.11 17.09 -11.98
C LEU A 210 4.69 17.30 -12.51
N VAL A 211 3.80 16.40 -12.09
CA VAL A 211 2.36 16.50 -12.36
C VAL A 211 1.67 17.06 -11.12
N SER A 212 1.00 18.20 -11.30
CA SER A 212 0.27 18.87 -10.22
C SER A 212 -1.18 19.16 -10.67
N PRO A 213 -2.14 18.28 -10.31
CA PRO A 213 -3.53 18.42 -10.73
C PRO A 213 -4.20 19.71 -10.23
N GLY A 214 -3.94 20.11 -8.97
CA GLY A 214 -4.55 21.30 -8.36
C GLY A 214 -4.32 22.62 -9.11
N PRO A 215 -3.08 22.95 -9.49
CA PRO A 215 -2.80 24.15 -10.29
C PRO A 215 -2.99 23.96 -11.81
N ASN A 216 -3.53 22.81 -12.28
CA ASN A 216 -3.81 22.52 -13.68
C ASN A 216 -2.60 22.75 -14.61
N LEU A 217 -1.39 22.44 -14.15
CA LEU A 217 -0.15 22.72 -14.87
C LEU A 217 0.87 21.59 -14.69
N LEU A 218 1.88 21.58 -15.57
CA LEU A 218 3.06 20.75 -15.41
C LEU A 218 4.25 21.63 -15.01
N THR A 219 5.05 21.15 -14.08
CA THR A 219 6.32 21.81 -13.71
C THR A 219 7.48 20.91 -14.12
N VAL A 220 8.50 21.48 -14.73
CA VAL A 220 9.73 20.75 -15.08
C VAL A 220 10.92 21.43 -14.42
N LEU A 221 11.72 20.68 -13.68
CA LEU A 221 12.90 21.16 -12.99
C LEU A 221 14.15 20.64 -13.69
N ASP A 222 14.92 21.57 -14.25
CA ASP A 222 16.21 21.32 -14.87
C ASP A 222 17.31 21.82 -13.93
N PHE A 223 17.81 20.93 -13.08
CA PHE A 223 18.82 21.25 -12.09
C PHE A 223 20.18 21.59 -12.71
N ILE A 224 20.51 21.03 -13.88
CA ILE A 224 21.75 21.31 -14.61
C ILE A 224 21.79 22.78 -15.04
N ASN A 225 20.70 23.28 -15.60
CA ASN A 225 20.58 24.67 -16.04
C ASN A 225 19.95 25.61 -15.00
N ASN A 226 19.68 25.11 -13.78
CA ASN A 226 19.01 25.83 -12.69
C ASN A 226 17.72 26.54 -13.15
N THR A 227 16.93 25.87 -14.00
CA THR A 227 15.73 26.44 -14.63
C THR A 227 14.50 25.62 -14.28
N ALA A 228 13.46 26.30 -13.79
CA ALA A 228 12.13 25.74 -13.63
C ALA A 228 11.23 26.22 -14.77
N TYR A 229 10.59 25.27 -15.44
CA TYR A 229 9.61 25.52 -16.48
C TYR A 229 8.22 25.29 -15.93
N THR A 230 7.32 26.24 -16.16
CA THR A 230 5.89 26.06 -15.88
C THR A 230 5.14 26.01 -17.19
N ILE A 231 4.48 24.88 -17.42
CA ILE A 231 3.74 24.60 -18.65
C ILE A 231 2.26 24.72 -18.34
N THR A 232 1.65 25.76 -18.90
CA THR A 232 0.21 26.01 -18.74
C THR A 232 -0.52 25.81 -20.07
N LYS A 233 -1.75 25.34 -19.95
CA LYS A 233 -2.62 25.09 -21.09
C LYS A 233 -3.98 25.76 -20.88
N THR A 234 -5.06 25.03 -21.10
CA THR A 234 -6.42 25.45 -20.84
C THR A 234 -6.73 25.30 -19.35
N ALA A 235 -7.77 25.98 -18.86
CA ALA A 235 -8.23 25.78 -17.48
C ALA A 235 -8.77 24.37 -17.21
N SER A 236 -9.11 23.61 -18.26
CA SER A 236 -9.62 22.25 -18.17
C SER A 236 -8.51 21.19 -18.16
N PHE A 237 -7.28 21.56 -18.50
CA PHE A 237 -6.16 20.61 -18.54
C PHE A 237 -5.77 20.18 -17.12
N ILE A 238 -6.24 19.01 -16.71
CA ILE A 238 -5.96 18.39 -15.42
C ILE A 238 -5.05 17.19 -15.70
N PRO A 239 -3.71 17.33 -15.63
CA PRO A 239 -2.80 16.20 -15.80
C PRO A 239 -2.80 15.36 -14.52
N PHE A 240 -2.75 14.04 -14.64
CA PHE A 240 -2.67 13.15 -13.47
C PHE A 240 -1.70 11.97 -13.62
N ASP A 241 -1.32 11.59 -14.84
CA ASP A 241 -0.30 10.56 -15.08
C ASP A 241 0.69 11.03 -16.14
N ILE A 242 1.93 10.55 -16.03
CA ILE A 242 3.02 10.88 -16.94
C ILE A 242 3.97 9.69 -17.11
N LEU A 243 4.41 9.46 -18.33
CA LEU A 243 5.38 8.42 -18.68
C LEU A 243 6.42 9.00 -19.65
N CYS A 244 7.71 8.78 -19.35
CA CYS A 244 8.79 8.99 -20.33
C CYS A 244 9.07 7.65 -21.01
N ASP A 245 8.94 7.61 -22.34
CA ASP A 245 9.15 6.39 -23.10
C ASP A 245 10.63 6.17 -23.47
N HIS A 246 10.94 5.02 -24.06
CA HIS A 246 12.29 4.67 -24.52
C HIS A 246 12.87 5.66 -25.56
N THR A 247 12.05 6.47 -26.23
CA THR A 247 12.50 7.50 -27.19
C THR A 247 12.84 8.83 -26.54
N GLY A 248 12.55 8.99 -25.24
CA GLY A 248 12.65 10.25 -24.51
C GLY A 248 11.44 11.17 -24.73
N THR A 249 10.36 10.63 -25.30
CA THR A 249 9.09 11.35 -25.46
C THR A 249 8.29 11.26 -24.17
N LEU A 250 7.68 12.36 -23.74
CA LEU A 250 6.78 12.39 -22.59
C LEU A 250 5.34 12.24 -23.06
N TYR A 251 4.63 11.28 -22.45
CA TYR A 251 3.18 11.12 -22.60
C TYR A 251 2.51 11.56 -21.31
N ILE A 252 1.55 12.47 -21.43
CA ILE A 252 0.81 13.02 -20.30
C ILE A 252 -0.66 12.67 -20.47
N ILE A 253 -1.23 12.04 -19.45
CA ILE A 253 -2.67 11.84 -19.39
C ILE A 253 -3.33 13.04 -18.71
N SER A 254 -4.37 13.58 -19.35
CA SER A 254 -5.30 14.52 -18.74
C SER A 254 -6.73 13.95 -18.65
N ASP A 255 -7.36 14.07 -17.48
CA ASP A 255 -8.71 13.52 -17.20
C ASP A 255 -9.79 14.08 -18.14
N SER A 256 -9.68 15.36 -18.51
CA SER A 256 -10.70 16.02 -19.34
C SER A 256 -10.27 16.15 -20.81
N GLU A 257 -8.98 16.13 -21.10
CA GLU A 257 -8.46 16.49 -22.41
C GLU A 257 -7.80 15.33 -23.19
N GLY A 258 -7.66 14.15 -22.58
CA GLY A 258 -7.09 12.97 -23.23
C GLY A 258 -5.57 12.89 -23.08
N ILE A 259 -4.90 12.26 -24.05
CA ILE A 259 -3.45 12.01 -24.00
C ILE A 259 -2.70 13.03 -24.85
N TYR A 260 -1.66 13.61 -24.27
CA TYR A 260 -0.74 14.51 -24.95
C TYR A 260 0.65 13.91 -25.04
N LYS A 261 1.31 14.21 -26.15
CA LYS A 261 2.73 13.97 -26.39
C LYS A 261 3.47 15.30 -26.24
N MET A 262 4.58 15.31 -25.50
CA MET A 262 5.49 16.43 -25.42
C MET A 262 6.94 15.98 -25.64
N ASP A 263 7.70 16.78 -26.39
CA ASP A 263 9.14 16.58 -26.50
C ASP A 263 9.87 17.10 -25.25
N SER A 264 11.06 16.54 -24.99
CA SER A 264 11.90 16.88 -23.83
C SER A 264 12.40 18.34 -23.82
N GLU A 265 12.34 19.05 -24.95
CA GLU A 265 12.69 20.48 -25.05
C GLU A 265 11.49 21.41 -24.82
N MET A 266 10.29 20.84 -24.61
CA MET A 266 9.02 21.56 -24.43
C MET A 266 8.72 22.50 -25.60
N LYS A 267 9.07 22.10 -26.84
CA LYS A 267 8.86 22.91 -28.06
C LYS A 267 7.55 22.58 -28.77
N SER A 268 7.02 21.38 -28.54
CA SER A 268 5.86 20.83 -29.20
C SER A 268 5.01 20.07 -28.19
N LEU A 269 3.73 20.44 -28.15
CA LEU A 269 2.70 19.70 -27.44
C LEU A 269 1.66 19.27 -28.47
N GLN A 270 1.42 17.97 -28.56
CA GLN A 270 0.52 17.40 -29.56
C GLN A 270 -0.49 16.49 -28.87
N LYS A 271 -1.77 16.69 -29.17
CA LYS A 271 -2.85 15.82 -28.69
C LYS A 271 -2.96 14.60 -29.60
N ILE A 272 -3.08 13.42 -29.01
CA ILE A 272 -3.47 12.22 -29.75
C ILE A 272 -4.98 12.33 -30.01
N SER A 273 -5.38 12.56 -31.27
CA SER A 273 -6.76 12.97 -31.59
C SER A 273 -7.67 11.85 -32.07
N ASN A 274 -7.12 10.71 -32.49
CA ASN A 274 -7.88 9.56 -33.00
C ASN A 274 -7.97 8.37 -32.03
N ILE A 275 -7.90 8.63 -30.72
CA ILE A 275 -8.15 7.64 -29.64
C ILE A 275 -9.60 7.67 -29.12
N GLY A 276 -10.51 8.37 -29.79
CA GLY A 276 -11.94 8.43 -29.40
C GLY A 276 -12.22 9.34 -28.18
N ARG A 277 -13.40 9.17 -27.57
CA ARG A 277 -13.86 9.93 -26.38
C ARG A 277 -13.49 9.27 -25.05
N ASN A 278 -12.73 8.19 -25.11
CA ASN A 278 -12.48 7.34 -23.97
C ASN A 278 -11.56 8.07 -23.00
N LYS A 279 -11.93 8.10 -21.72
CA LYS A 279 -11.12 8.75 -20.68
C LYS A 279 -9.86 7.89 -20.46
N PRO A 280 -8.66 8.36 -20.84
CA PRO A 280 -7.44 7.63 -20.57
C PRO A 280 -7.23 7.48 -19.06
N PHE A 281 -6.63 6.37 -18.65
CA PHE A 281 -6.48 6.01 -17.23
C PHE A 281 -5.06 5.59 -16.87
N LYS A 282 -4.38 4.82 -17.73
CA LYS A 282 -3.05 4.26 -17.43
C LYS A 282 -2.20 4.18 -18.69
N LEU A 283 -0.91 4.49 -18.56
CA LEU A 283 0.11 4.22 -19.58
C LEU A 283 1.00 3.09 -19.14
N PHE A 284 1.41 2.23 -20.08
CA PHE A 284 2.38 1.17 -19.83
C PHE A 284 3.20 0.90 -21.08
N GLU A 285 4.53 0.99 -21.00
CA GLU A 285 5.42 0.61 -22.08
C GLU A 285 5.95 -0.82 -21.85
N ASP A 286 5.77 -1.70 -22.83
CA ASP A 286 6.28 -3.06 -22.77
C ASP A 286 7.75 -3.17 -23.19
N SER A 287 8.38 -4.31 -22.91
CA SER A 287 9.78 -4.62 -23.25
C SER A 287 10.06 -4.65 -24.76
N LYS A 288 9.03 -4.64 -25.60
CA LYS A 288 9.11 -4.56 -27.07
C LYS A 288 8.80 -3.15 -27.58
N ASP A 289 8.87 -2.18 -26.70
CA ASP A 289 8.67 -0.77 -26.96
C ASP A 289 7.25 -0.40 -27.39
N ASN A 290 6.23 -1.25 -27.26
CA ASN A 290 4.85 -0.84 -27.52
C ASN A 290 4.27 -0.10 -26.33
N LEU A 291 3.53 0.98 -26.58
CA LEU A 291 2.90 1.77 -25.54
C LEU A 291 1.41 1.43 -25.44
N TRP A 292 1.05 0.73 -24.38
CA TRP A 292 -0.30 0.36 -24.01
C TRP A 292 -1.02 1.52 -23.35
N LEU A 293 -2.23 1.79 -23.83
CA LEU A 293 -3.09 2.87 -23.41
C LEU A 293 -4.36 2.27 -22.81
N GLY A 294 -4.46 2.27 -21.49
CA GLY A 294 -5.66 1.87 -20.76
C GLY A 294 -6.64 3.03 -20.70
N PHE A 295 -7.92 2.76 -20.97
CA PHE A 295 -9.01 3.72 -20.84
C PHE A 295 -10.08 3.20 -19.87
N ILE A 296 -10.97 4.11 -19.44
CA ILE A 296 -12.15 3.76 -18.64
C ILE A 296 -13.11 2.82 -19.40
N ASP A 297 -13.06 2.82 -20.72
CA ASP A 297 -13.96 2.09 -21.62
C ASP A 297 -13.25 1.59 -22.88
N GLY A 298 -12.00 1.15 -22.75
CA GLY A 298 -11.26 0.58 -23.89
C GLY A 298 -9.79 0.33 -23.64
N LEU A 299 -9.15 -0.25 -24.66
CA LEU A 299 -7.72 -0.51 -24.71
C LEU A 299 -7.20 -0.14 -26.10
N ALA A 300 -6.07 0.54 -26.15
CA ALA A 300 -5.35 0.77 -27.41
C ALA A 300 -3.85 0.56 -27.22
N VAL A 301 -3.14 0.32 -28.31
CA VAL A 301 -1.69 0.12 -28.31
C VAL A 301 -1.08 0.97 -29.42
N LEU A 302 -0.11 1.80 -29.05
CA LEU A 302 0.81 2.45 -29.98
C LEU A 302 1.95 1.49 -30.28
N ASN A 303 2.25 1.30 -31.57
CA ASN A 303 3.40 0.51 -31.98
C ASN A 303 4.72 1.12 -31.50
N LYS A 304 5.79 0.34 -31.55
CA LYS A 304 7.16 0.77 -31.21
C LYS A 304 7.61 2.04 -31.94
N GLU A 305 7.21 2.24 -33.20
CA GLU A 305 7.56 3.45 -33.96
C GLU A 305 6.72 4.68 -33.61
N ARG A 306 5.67 4.55 -32.78
CA ARG A 306 4.71 5.62 -32.47
C ARG A 306 4.05 6.21 -33.72
N THR A 307 3.74 5.37 -34.70
CA THR A 307 3.15 5.79 -35.98
C THR A 307 1.71 5.32 -36.14
N GLU A 308 1.31 4.28 -35.43
CA GLU A 308 0.04 3.60 -35.59
C GLU A 308 -0.58 3.28 -34.23
N ILE A 309 -1.90 3.44 -34.14
CA ILE A 309 -2.71 3.06 -32.99
C ILE A 309 -3.53 1.83 -33.39
N LYS A 310 -3.46 0.79 -32.56
CA LYS A 310 -4.30 -0.39 -32.65
C LYS A 310 -5.35 -0.35 -31.55
N THR A 311 -6.63 -0.35 -31.91
CA THR A 311 -7.74 -0.31 -30.94
C THR A 311 -8.24 -1.74 -30.68
N ILE A 312 -8.33 -2.11 -29.40
CA ILE A 312 -8.72 -3.44 -28.95
C ILE A 312 -10.07 -3.33 -28.24
N SER A 313 -11.16 -3.54 -28.99
CA SER A 313 -12.53 -3.50 -28.45
C SER A 313 -13.05 -4.87 -28.01
N ILE A 314 -12.54 -5.95 -28.58
CA ILE A 314 -12.92 -7.33 -28.23
C ILE A 314 -11.67 -8.20 -28.22
N ILE A 315 -11.42 -8.91 -27.13
CA ILE A 315 -10.28 -9.84 -27.02
C ILE A 315 -10.70 -11.05 -26.19
N ALA A 316 -10.34 -12.27 -26.62
CA ALA A 316 -10.79 -13.51 -25.96
C ALA A 316 -12.33 -13.62 -25.79
N ASN A 317 -13.10 -13.14 -26.77
CA ASN A 317 -14.56 -13.00 -26.73
C ASN A 317 -15.11 -12.09 -25.61
N LEU A 318 -14.26 -11.25 -25.03
CA LEU A 318 -14.64 -10.23 -24.04
C LEU A 318 -14.66 -8.87 -24.71
N GLU A 319 -15.79 -8.17 -24.64
CA GLU A 319 -15.85 -6.75 -24.99
C GLU A 319 -15.07 -5.96 -23.92
N ILE A 320 -14.11 -5.13 -24.33
CA ILE A 320 -13.31 -4.27 -23.46
C ILE A 320 -13.99 -2.90 -23.40
N ASN A 321 -14.97 -2.77 -22.50
CA ASN A 321 -15.83 -1.60 -22.35
C ASN A 321 -15.85 -1.08 -20.89
N SER A 322 -14.81 -1.42 -20.14
CA SER A 322 -14.60 -1.02 -18.75
C SER A 322 -13.12 -0.72 -18.50
N VAL A 323 -12.81 -0.22 -17.30
CA VAL A 323 -11.49 0.27 -16.93
C VAL A 323 -10.51 -0.90 -16.96
N VAL A 324 -9.42 -0.72 -17.71
CA VAL A 324 -8.21 -1.54 -17.59
C VAL A 324 -7.31 -0.88 -16.56
N TYR A 325 -7.22 -1.49 -15.38
CA TYR A 325 -6.68 -0.81 -14.19
C TYR A 325 -5.16 -0.92 -14.07
N GLU A 326 -4.63 -2.13 -14.22
CA GLU A 326 -3.20 -2.40 -14.04
C GLU A 326 -2.64 -3.19 -15.22
N PHE A 327 -1.36 -2.91 -15.53
CA PHE A 327 -0.57 -3.66 -16.50
C PHE A 327 0.70 -4.19 -15.83
N LYS A 328 1.06 -5.44 -16.13
CA LYS A 328 2.36 -6.03 -15.78
C LYS A 328 2.87 -6.88 -16.92
N GLU A 329 4.18 -6.99 -17.05
CA GLU A 329 4.80 -7.88 -18.02
C GLU A 329 5.52 -9.01 -17.28
N ASP A 330 5.26 -10.26 -17.69
CA ASP A 330 5.97 -11.42 -17.14
C ASP A 330 7.32 -11.66 -17.82
N ALA A 331 8.16 -12.51 -17.21
CA ALA A 331 9.48 -12.84 -17.75
C ALA A 331 9.44 -13.52 -19.14
N GLN A 332 8.27 -13.91 -19.64
CA GLN A 332 8.05 -14.51 -20.95
C GLN A 332 7.42 -13.51 -21.94
N ASN A 333 7.49 -12.20 -21.66
CA ASN A 333 6.94 -11.10 -22.47
C ASN A 333 5.41 -11.16 -22.67
N GLY A 334 4.70 -11.80 -21.74
CA GLY A 334 3.24 -11.79 -21.69
C GLY A 334 2.76 -10.55 -20.94
N ILE A 335 1.85 -9.80 -21.56
CA ILE A 335 1.26 -8.60 -20.96
C ILE A 335 0.01 -9.00 -20.19
N TRP A 336 0.05 -8.81 -18.88
CA TRP A 336 -1.02 -9.06 -17.96
C TRP A 336 -1.80 -7.79 -17.71
N LEU A 337 -3.13 -7.90 -17.76
CA LEU A 337 -4.03 -6.80 -17.43
C LEU A 337 -5.21 -7.27 -16.59
N SER A 338 -5.65 -6.42 -15.66
CA SER A 338 -6.84 -6.64 -14.85
C SER A 338 -8.07 -5.97 -15.48
N TYR A 339 -9.14 -6.76 -15.67
CA TYR A 339 -10.34 -6.31 -16.38
C TYR A 339 -11.61 -7.12 -16.03
N PRO A 340 -12.78 -6.50 -15.79
CA PRO A 340 -12.99 -5.07 -15.60
C PRO A 340 -12.56 -4.63 -14.20
N TYR A 341 -12.31 -3.32 -14.00
CA TYR A 341 -12.09 -2.79 -12.66
C TYR A 341 -13.22 -3.21 -11.70
N PRO A 342 -12.89 -3.75 -10.51
CA PRO A 342 -13.89 -4.25 -9.57
C PRO A 342 -14.71 -3.09 -9.00
N ASN A 343 -15.91 -2.86 -9.56
CA ASN A 343 -16.86 -1.93 -8.97
C ASN A 343 -17.48 -2.59 -7.71
N PRO A 344 -17.37 -1.98 -6.51
CA PRO A 344 -17.93 -2.50 -5.27
C PRO A 344 -19.43 -2.84 -5.35
N ASP A 345 -20.18 -2.07 -6.14
CA ASP A 345 -21.63 -2.20 -6.31
C ASP A 345 -22.02 -3.29 -7.33
N THR A 346 -21.04 -3.82 -8.07
CA THR A 346 -21.27 -4.89 -9.05
C THR A 346 -20.88 -6.26 -8.51
N LYS A 347 -21.60 -7.29 -8.94
CA LYS A 347 -21.27 -8.68 -8.65
C LYS A 347 -20.14 -9.23 -9.53
N THR A 348 -19.58 -8.42 -10.42
CA THR A 348 -18.59 -8.87 -11.40
C THR A 348 -17.26 -9.12 -10.71
N THR A 349 -16.80 -10.37 -10.74
CA THR A 349 -15.42 -10.71 -10.43
C THR A 349 -14.55 -10.26 -11.60
N PRO A 350 -13.44 -9.52 -11.37
CA PRO A 350 -12.52 -9.19 -12.45
C PRO A 350 -12.00 -10.48 -13.09
N SER A 351 -11.63 -10.42 -14.36
CA SER A 351 -10.82 -11.41 -15.03
C SER A 351 -9.40 -10.85 -15.18
N ILE A 352 -8.43 -11.74 -15.23
CA ILE A 352 -7.06 -11.36 -15.57
C ILE A 352 -6.75 -11.94 -16.94
N LEU A 353 -6.35 -11.07 -17.87
CA LEU A 353 -5.96 -11.47 -19.22
C LEU A 353 -4.45 -11.46 -19.33
N ARG A 354 -3.90 -12.49 -19.97
CA ARG A 354 -2.50 -12.54 -20.40
C ARG A 354 -2.46 -12.50 -21.92
N ILE A 355 -1.90 -11.44 -22.49
CA ILE A 355 -1.72 -11.26 -23.93
C ILE A 355 -0.27 -11.59 -24.29
N ALA A 356 -0.08 -12.70 -25.02
CA ALA A 356 1.23 -13.15 -25.49
C ALA A 356 1.38 -12.84 -26.98
N LEU A 357 1.91 -11.65 -27.29
CA LEU A 357 2.05 -11.19 -28.67
C LEU A 357 2.94 -12.09 -29.53
N ASP A 358 3.99 -12.67 -28.96
CA ASP A 358 4.91 -13.59 -29.65
C ASP A 358 4.27 -14.94 -30.00
N LYS A 359 3.32 -15.39 -29.17
CA LYS A 359 2.62 -16.66 -29.34
C LYS A 359 1.30 -16.50 -30.09
N ASN A 360 0.84 -15.28 -30.35
CA ASN A 360 -0.50 -14.97 -30.83
C ASN A 360 -1.58 -15.68 -29.98
N LYS A 361 -1.45 -15.56 -28.65
CA LYS A 361 -2.38 -16.16 -27.70
C LYS A 361 -2.86 -15.16 -26.66
N VAL A 362 -4.10 -15.34 -26.25
CA VAL A 362 -4.65 -14.72 -25.04
C VAL A 362 -5.09 -15.83 -24.10
N SER A 363 -4.66 -15.75 -22.86
CA SER A 363 -5.12 -16.65 -21.81
C SER A 363 -5.97 -15.86 -20.82
N VAL A 364 -7.09 -16.42 -20.40
CA VAL A 364 -8.00 -15.78 -19.44
C VAL A 364 -7.97 -16.57 -18.13
N LEU A 365 -7.76 -15.84 -17.04
CA LEU A 365 -7.95 -16.31 -15.67
C LEU A 365 -9.25 -15.71 -15.12
N GLY A 366 -10.21 -16.57 -14.81
CA GLY A 366 -11.52 -16.18 -14.27
C GLY A 366 -12.13 -17.22 -13.33
N GLU A 367 -13.42 -17.07 -13.02
CA GLU A 367 -14.13 -17.93 -12.07
C GLU A 367 -14.04 -19.42 -12.42
N GLU A 368 -14.02 -19.77 -13.71
CA GLU A 368 -13.89 -21.16 -14.17
C GLU A 368 -12.56 -21.83 -13.78
N ASN A 369 -11.53 -21.04 -13.48
CA ASN A 369 -10.22 -21.53 -13.04
C ASN A 369 -10.12 -21.62 -11.50
N GLY A 370 -11.17 -21.19 -10.78
CA GLY A 370 -11.14 -21.00 -9.33
C GLY A 370 -10.65 -19.61 -8.89
N TYR A 371 -10.52 -18.64 -9.81
CA TYR A 371 -10.23 -17.24 -9.47
C TYR A 371 -11.51 -16.54 -9.01
N THR A 372 -11.62 -16.34 -7.69
CA THR A 372 -12.86 -15.87 -7.04
C THR A 372 -12.70 -14.57 -6.27
N ILE A 373 -11.53 -13.92 -6.33
CA ILE A 373 -11.25 -12.72 -5.56
C ILE A 373 -11.51 -11.47 -6.40
N LYS A 374 -11.90 -10.37 -5.74
CA LYS A 374 -12.04 -9.06 -6.37
C LYS A 374 -10.72 -8.29 -6.33
N GLY A 375 -9.69 -8.80 -7.01
CA GLY A 375 -8.39 -8.15 -7.09
C GLY A 375 -8.12 -7.48 -8.43
N ASP A 376 -7.40 -6.36 -8.39
CA ASP A 376 -7.08 -5.50 -9.53
C ASP A 376 -5.58 -5.16 -9.63
N ASN A 377 -4.93 -5.00 -8.48
CA ASN A 377 -3.49 -4.80 -8.36
C ASN A 377 -2.76 -6.13 -8.50
N MET A 378 -1.63 -6.11 -9.20
CA MET A 378 -0.86 -7.29 -9.55
C MET A 378 0.63 -7.06 -9.33
N GLU A 379 1.34 -8.10 -8.89
CA GLU A 379 2.80 -8.09 -8.82
C GLU A 379 3.38 -9.48 -9.06
N PHE A 380 4.54 -9.55 -9.71
CA PHE A 380 5.28 -10.79 -9.85
C PHE A 380 6.26 -10.94 -8.70
N ASP A 381 6.31 -12.12 -8.09
CA ASP A 381 7.35 -12.45 -7.12
C ASP A 381 8.68 -12.85 -7.79
N SER A 382 9.66 -13.33 -7.02
CA SER A 382 10.98 -13.67 -7.57
C SER A 382 10.98 -14.96 -8.39
N ASP A 383 10.01 -15.83 -8.15
CA ASP A 383 9.81 -17.10 -8.84
C ASP A 383 8.89 -16.97 -10.06
N ASP A 384 8.53 -15.74 -10.46
CA ASP A 384 7.59 -15.42 -11.55
C ASP A 384 6.15 -15.92 -11.26
N ASN A 385 5.78 -16.17 -9.99
CA ASN A 385 4.38 -16.34 -9.64
C ASN A 385 3.69 -14.97 -9.68
N LEU A 386 2.47 -14.96 -10.20
CA LEU A 386 1.65 -13.76 -10.26
C LEU A 386 0.78 -13.66 -9.01
N TRP A 387 0.97 -12.60 -8.24
CA TRP A 387 0.13 -12.24 -7.12
C TRP A 387 -0.91 -11.23 -7.57
N ILE A 388 -2.18 -11.53 -7.28
CA ILE A 388 -3.31 -10.66 -7.56
C ILE A 388 -3.95 -10.31 -6.23
N PHE A 389 -4.01 -9.02 -5.90
CA PHE A 389 -4.40 -8.55 -4.59
C PHE A 389 -5.84 -8.09 -4.57
N GLY A 390 -6.67 -8.78 -3.80
CA GLY A 390 -8.01 -8.35 -3.46
C GLY A 390 -8.08 -7.75 -2.05
N PRO A 391 -9.22 -7.17 -1.66
CA PRO A 391 -9.35 -6.53 -0.35
C PRO A 391 -9.14 -7.46 0.85
N ARG A 392 -9.44 -8.75 0.73
CA ARG A 392 -9.34 -9.71 1.86
C ARG A 392 -8.40 -10.86 1.62
N GLU A 393 -8.08 -11.13 0.37
CA GLU A 393 -7.32 -12.31 -0.04
C GLU A 393 -6.46 -11.91 -1.22
N ALA A 394 -5.25 -12.46 -1.28
CA ALA A 394 -4.47 -12.48 -2.50
C ALA A 394 -4.55 -13.86 -3.14
N TYR A 395 -4.66 -13.86 -4.47
CA TYR A 395 -4.64 -15.05 -5.30
C TYR A 395 -3.27 -15.13 -5.93
N ILE A 396 -2.61 -16.27 -5.75
CA ILE A 396 -1.27 -16.50 -6.28
C ILE A 396 -1.39 -17.56 -7.36
N LEU A 397 -1.04 -17.19 -8.58
CA LEU A 397 -0.94 -18.09 -9.72
C LEU A 397 0.52 -18.49 -9.90
N SER A 398 0.77 -19.80 -9.87
CA SER A 398 2.12 -20.37 -10.04
C SER A 398 2.80 -19.94 -11.34
N ALA A 399 4.13 -19.94 -11.36
CA ALA A 399 4.99 -19.63 -12.52
C ALA A 399 4.56 -20.36 -13.80
N ASN A 400 4.20 -21.64 -13.68
CA ASN A 400 3.76 -22.50 -14.79
C ASN A 400 2.27 -22.35 -15.14
N ARG A 401 1.56 -21.46 -14.45
CA ARG A 401 0.14 -21.09 -14.66
C ARG A 401 -0.85 -22.25 -14.56
N ASN A 402 -0.51 -23.35 -13.88
CA ASN A 402 -1.39 -24.53 -13.79
C ASN A 402 -1.95 -24.79 -12.39
N ALA A 403 -1.44 -24.07 -11.39
CA ALA A 403 -1.87 -24.18 -10.01
C ALA A 403 -2.00 -22.81 -9.37
N SER A 404 -2.88 -22.70 -8.37
CA SER A 404 -3.09 -21.50 -7.59
C SER A 404 -3.17 -21.80 -6.10
N LYS A 405 -2.96 -20.75 -5.31
CA LYS A 405 -3.33 -20.75 -3.89
C LYS A 405 -3.93 -19.40 -3.53
N LYS A 406 -4.77 -19.40 -2.50
CA LYS A 406 -5.35 -18.19 -1.92
C LYS A 406 -4.78 -18.00 -0.54
N ILE A 407 -4.36 -16.79 -0.24
CA ILE A 407 -3.87 -16.40 1.07
C ILE A 407 -4.77 -15.30 1.61
N LYS A 408 -5.21 -15.47 2.85
CA LYS A 408 -5.97 -14.44 3.55
C LYS A 408 -5.04 -13.29 3.91
N LEU A 409 -5.40 -12.09 3.49
CA LEU A 409 -4.76 -10.86 3.91
C LEU A 409 -5.38 -10.43 5.24
N ASN A 410 -4.56 -9.89 6.15
CA ASN A 410 -4.97 -9.42 7.47
C ASN A 410 -5.80 -10.44 8.29
N ALA A 411 -5.43 -11.73 8.24
CA ALA A 411 -6.18 -12.82 8.85
C ALA A 411 -6.38 -12.68 10.38
N LYS A 412 -5.56 -11.87 11.05
CA LYS A 412 -5.66 -11.61 12.49
C LYS A 412 -6.81 -10.69 12.88
N ARG A 413 -7.28 -9.81 11.98
CA ARG A 413 -8.35 -8.85 12.27
C ARG A 413 -9.66 -9.12 11.52
N GLU A 414 -9.66 -10.07 10.58
CA GLU A 414 -10.79 -10.34 9.67
C GLU A 414 -11.24 -9.08 8.89
N GLU A 415 -10.35 -8.11 8.75
CA GLU A 415 -10.59 -6.83 8.11
C GLU A 415 -10.22 -6.86 6.62
N SER A 416 -10.79 -5.91 5.88
CA SER A 416 -10.55 -5.72 4.45
C SER A 416 -9.53 -4.60 4.26
N LEU A 417 -8.50 -4.83 3.45
CA LEU A 417 -7.58 -3.82 2.95
C LEU A 417 -8.25 -2.96 1.87
N LYS A 418 -8.12 -1.65 1.99
CA LYS A 418 -8.45 -0.72 0.91
C LYS A 418 -7.22 -0.43 0.07
N ILE A 419 -7.36 -0.64 -1.24
CA ILE A 419 -6.36 -0.31 -2.27
C ILE A 419 -5.00 -0.91 -1.88
N PRO A 420 -4.83 -2.24 -1.99
CA PRO A 420 -3.55 -2.87 -1.69
C PRO A 420 -2.51 -2.46 -2.73
N THR A 421 -1.42 -1.85 -2.28
CA THR A 421 -0.30 -1.42 -3.12
C THR A 421 0.88 -2.38 -2.90
N PRO A 422 1.10 -3.34 -3.80
CA PRO A 422 2.19 -4.31 -3.65
C PRO A 422 3.54 -3.75 -4.11
N LEU A 423 4.61 -4.21 -3.46
CA LEU A 423 6.00 -4.00 -3.84
C LEU A 423 6.76 -5.32 -3.75
N LYS A 424 7.27 -5.81 -4.89
CA LYS A 424 8.31 -6.84 -4.89
C LYS A 424 9.64 -6.19 -4.54
N ARG A 425 10.31 -6.75 -3.54
CA ARG A 425 11.64 -6.33 -3.12
C ARG A 425 12.75 -7.11 -3.81
N LYS A 426 13.96 -6.56 -3.78
CA LYS A 426 15.21 -7.14 -4.28
C LYS A 426 15.61 -8.42 -3.54
N ASP A 427 15.25 -8.54 -2.26
CA ASP A 427 15.46 -9.76 -1.48
C ASP A 427 14.40 -10.85 -1.74
N GLY A 428 13.45 -10.55 -2.62
CA GLY A 428 12.36 -11.41 -3.04
C GLY A 428 11.13 -11.39 -2.13
N SER A 429 11.18 -10.71 -0.99
CA SER A 429 9.97 -10.55 -0.18
C SER A 429 8.95 -9.63 -0.84
N LEU A 430 7.68 -9.88 -0.57
CA LEU A 430 6.58 -9.10 -1.13
C LEU A 430 5.86 -8.33 -0.02
N TRP A 431 5.78 -7.01 -0.19
CA TRP A 431 5.22 -6.11 0.79
C TRP A 431 3.96 -5.47 0.22
N ILE A 432 2.95 -5.26 1.07
CA ILE A 432 1.63 -4.79 0.64
C ILE A 432 1.25 -3.64 1.56
N ALA A 433 1.29 -2.41 1.06
CA ALA A 433 0.72 -1.27 1.75
C ALA A 433 -0.82 -1.26 1.57
N SER A 434 -1.54 -0.67 2.51
CA SER A 434 -2.97 -0.38 2.35
C SER A 434 -3.32 1.00 2.91
N THR A 435 -4.34 1.59 2.32
CA THR A 435 -4.81 2.95 2.66
C THR A 435 -5.63 3.02 3.95
N ASP A 436 -5.66 1.95 4.73
CA ASP A 436 -6.49 1.86 5.95
C ASP A 436 -5.97 0.92 7.04
N ASN A 437 -4.99 0.05 6.76
CA ASN A 437 -4.54 -1.00 7.67
C ASN A 437 -3.02 -1.22 7.64
N GLY A 438 -2.26 -0.19 7.29
CA GLY A 438 -0.81 -0.17 7.41
C GLY A 438 -0.10 -0.95 6.31
N VAL A 439 0.89 -1.76 6.69
CA VAL A 439 1.67 -2.59 5.77
C VAL A 439 1.65 -4.03 6.21
N ILE A 440 1.39 -4.93 5.27
CA ILE A 440 1.44 -6.39 5.45
C ILE A 440 2.64 -6.93 4.69
N ILE A 441 3.46 -7.70 5.39
CA ILE A 441 4.55 -8.47 4.78
C ILE A 441 4.02 -9.85 4.45
N ALA A 442 4.15 -10.26 3.20
CA ALA A 442 4.00 -11.64 2.79
C ALA A 442 5.41 -12.21 2.51
N ASN A 443 5.91 -13.03 3.44
CA ASN A 443 7.13 -13.79 3.19
C ASN A 443 6.80 -15.02 2.31
N GLU A 444 7.56 -15.21 1.23
CA GLU A 444 7.43 -16.30 0.25
C GLU A 444 7.47 -17.72 0.90
N PHE A 445 8.06 -17.88 2.09
CA PHE A 445 8.34 -19.20 2.69
C PHE A 445 7.52 -19.57 3.92
N THR A 446 7.09 -18.60 4.75
CA THR A 446 6.43 -18.91 6.03
C THR A 446 4.94 -18.60 6.05
N LEU A 447 4.44 -17.82 5.07
CA LEU A 447 3.04 -17.40 4.97
C LEU A 447 2.49 -16.77 6.27
N GLN A 448 3.39 -16.29 7.12
CA GLN A 448 3.06 -15.50 8.29
C GLN A 448 2.92 -14.06 7.84
N THR A 449 1.70 -13.54 7.91
CA THR A 449 1.45 -12.11 7.76
C THR A 449 1.99 -11.41 9.02
N GLU A 450 3.20 -10.89 8.92
CA GLU A 450 3.63 -9.81 9.82
C GLU A 450 2.99 -8.52 9.32
N TYR A 451 2.53 -7.70 10.25
CA TYR A 451 1.90 -6.43 9.93
C TYR A 451 2.55 -5.32 10.76
N PHE A 452 2.68 -4.17 10.12
CA PHE A 452 3.01 -2.90 10.74
C PHE A 452 1.75 -2.05 10.72
N ASP A 453 1.42 -1.50 11.87
CA ASP A 453 0.32 -0.56 12.09
C ASP A 453 0.76 0.43 13.17
N THR A 454 -0.11 1.36 13.55
CA THR A 454 0.15 2.34 14.60
C THR A 454 0.48 1.71 15.95
N THR A 455 -0.02 0.50 16.23
CA THR A 455 0.32 -0.26 17.45
C THR A 455 1.72 -0.88 17.41
N ARG A 456 2.34 -0.95 16.22
CA ARG A 456 3.60 -1.64 15.95
C ARG A 456 4.66 -0.77 15.28
N GLY A 457 4.42 0.52 15.12
CA GLY A 457 5.46 1.45 14.65
C GLY A 457 5.08 2.35 13.50
N LEU A 458 3.98 2.10 12.80
CA LEU A 458 3.59 3.04 11.76
C LEU A 458 3.13 4.35 12.38
N ILE A 459 3.42 5.44 11.69
CA ILE A 459 2.94 6.76 12.09
C ILE A 459 1.45 6.93 11.80
N ASP A 460 0.97 6.27 10.74
CA ASP A 460 -0.43 6.18 10.35
C ASP A 460 -0.72 4.82 9.72
N ASP A 461 -1.96 4.37 9.83
CA ASP A 461 -2.42 3.14 9.20
C ASP A 461 -2.84 3.36 7.73
N GLN A 462 -2.94 4.60 7.27
CA GLN A 462 -3.19 4.91 5.86
C GLN A 462 -1.88 5.02 5.09
N VAL A 463 -1.43 3.92 4.50
CA VAL A 463 -0.21 3.87 3.67
C VAL A 463 -0.62 3.87 2.20
N TRP A 464 -0.26 4.93 1.49
CA TRP A 464 -0.64 5.15 0.09
C TRP A 464 0.37 4.57 -0.89
N GLU A 465 1.64 4.54 -0.50
CA GLU A 465 2.75 4.16 -1.38
C GLU A 465 3.86 3.48 -0.59
N ILE A 466 4.55 2.56 -1.25
CA ILE A 466 5.66 1.80 -0.73
C ILE A 466 6.71 1.64 -1.83
N GLU A 467 7.97 1.99 -1.53
CA GLU A 467 9.10 1.89 -2.47
C GLU A 467 10.33 1.31 -1.75
N GLU A 468 11.16 0.54 -2.45
CA GLU A 468 12.47 0.06 -1.95
C GLU A 468 13.60 0.82 -2.64
N ASP A 469 14.44 1.49 -1.84
CA ASP A 469 15.57 2.23 -2.38
C ASP A 469 16.75 1.32 -2.77
N SER A 470 17.79 1.90 -3.38
CA SER A 470 19.04 1.25 -3.76
C SER A 470 19.80 0.62 -2.59
N LYS A 471 19.60 1.09 -1.36
CA LYS A 471 20.23 0.59 -0.13
C LYS A 471 19.43 -0.56 0.50
N GLY A 472 18.23 -0.84 -0.01
CA GLY A 472 17.32 -1.86 0.49
C GLY A 472 16.48 -1.39 1.69
N GLU A 473 16.41 -0.08 1.93
CA GLU A 473 15.50 0.51 2.91
C GLU A 473 14.12 0.68 2.27
N LEU A 474 13.07 0.48 3.08
CA LEU A 474 11.70 0.60 2.62
C LEU A 474 11.09 1.92 3.04
N TRP A 475 10.51 2.62 2.07
CA TRP A 475 9.91 3.94 2.22
C TRP A 475 8.40 3.81 2.15
N LEU A 476 7.72 4.11 3.26
CA LEU A 476 6.26 4.01 3.39
C LEU A 476 5.66 5.40 3.47
N GLY A 477 4.95 5.82 2.43
CA GLY A 477 4.24 7.09 2.38
C GLY A 477 2.89 6.94 3.06
N THR A 478 2.66 7.67 4.14
CA THR A 478 1.41 7.58 4.92
C THR A 478 0.64 8.90 4.90
N ALA A 479 -0.57 8.92 5.48
CA ALA A 479 -1.31 10.17 5.69
C ALA A 479 -0.73 11.05 6.82
N ALA A 480 0.13 10.49 7.68
CA ALA A 480 0.75 11.18 8.82
C ALA A 480 2.29 11.24 8.75
N GLY A 481 2.94 10.98 7.62
CA GLY A 481 4.40 11.03 7.46
C GLY A 481 4.97 9.89 6.63
N ILE A 482 6.28 9.69 6.74
CA ILE A 482 7.03 8.58 6.14
C ILE A 482 7.51 7.64 7.25
N ASN A 483 7.33 6.33 7.06
CA ASN A 483 8.10 5.34 7.81
C ASN A 483 9.22 4.79 6.92
N ILE A 484 10.43 4.68 7.45
CA ILE A 484 11.56 4.02 6.80
C ILE A 484 11.88 2.73 7.56
N ILE A 485 12.01 1.62 6.88
CA ILE A 485 12.37 0.34 7.52
C ILE A 485 13.76 -0.08 7.07
N ASP A 486 14.72 -0.06 8.01
CA ASP A 486 16.08 -0.58 7.81
C ASP A 486 16.12 -2.06 8.22
N LEU A 487 16.18 -2.93 7.20
CA LEU A 487 16.20 -4.38 7.39
C LEU A 487 17.61 -4.95 7.54
N ASN A 488 18.66 -4.16 7.27
CA ASN A 488 20.06 -4.59 7.41
C ASN A 488 20.50 -4.69 8.88
N LYS A 489 19.76 -4.08 9.81
CA LYS A 489 20.01 -4.18 11.25
C LYS A 489 19.24 -5.30 11.97
N ASN A 490 18.76 -6.31 11.23
CA ASN A 490 18.05 -7.52 11.71
C ASN A 490 18.29 -7.89 13.18
N THR A 491 17.46 -7.35 14.07
CA THR A 491 17.05 -8.04 15.29
C THR A 491 15.58 -7.74 15.52
N ILE A 492 14.71 -8.56 14.92
CA ILE A 492 13.44 -8.89 15.57
C ILE A 492 13.86 -9.63 16.85
N LYS A 493 13.94 -8.92 17.98
CA LYS A 493 14.05 -9.63 19.26
C LYS A 493 12.70 -10.30 19.50
N THR A 494 12.76 -11.63 19.44
CA THR A 494 11.67 -12.55 19.78
C THR A 494 11.17 -12.35 21.20
#